data_AF-A0A8H5EA95-F1
#
_entry.id   AF-A0A8H5EA95-F1
#
_cell.length_a   1.000
_cell.length_b   1.000
_cell.length_c   1.000
_cell.angle_alpha   90.00
_cell.angle_beta   90.00
_cell.angle_gamma   90.00
#
_symmetry.space_group_name_H-M   'P 1'
#
loop_
_entity.id
_entity.type
_entity.pdbx_description
1 polymer ?
#
loop_
_entity_poly.entity_id
_entity_poly.type
_entity_poly.pdbx_seq_one_letter_code
_entity_poly.pdbx_strand_id
1 'polypeptide(L)'
;MSTFLIWNNQNGTLTINRDNLRDFYAQSVQNYIPSVCFQVQAHCDVHDMFNVAMSADISPGGQPNLSEVSGETVLSYSYSDQSHDGAGLNGNMGSLTIGTNYNMDIQFTNANGAANVVITQHLVINYDMVMLETQSSGNAVDKTIVDTYTLTVDESGNLSVGVDPMITDNSTAPPELFQDFFTGSDGLMRALRSGGDALRETSVMNIPLSFPVGQTSTLSGVQFSDNQDLLGSVA
;
A
#
# COMPACT_ATOMS: atom_id res chain seq x y z
N MET A 1 13.03 -8.54 25.39
CA MET A 1 12.67 -7.11 25.53
C MET A 1 13.64 -6.48 26.53
N SER A 2 14.44 -5.50 26.11
CA SER A 2 15.23 -4.68 27.05
C SER A 2 14.81 -3.23 26.88
N THR A 3 14.06 -2.73 27.87
CA THR A 3 13.76 -1.30 28.03
C THR A 3 14.81 -0.73 28.96
N PHE A 4 15.52 0.32 28.53
CA PHE A 4 16.49 1.02 29.38
C PHE A 4 15.83 2.25 29.99
N LEU A 5 15.93 2.39 31.31
CA LEU A 5 15.46 3.56 32.07
C LEU A 5 16.69 4.38 32.47
N ILE A 6 16.78 5.62 31.98
CA ILE A 6 17.78 6.59 32.44
C ILE A 6 17.05 7.58 33.36
N TRP A 7 17.42 7.59 34.64
CA TRP A 7 16.87 8.51 35.63
C TRP A 7 17.80 9.71 35.80
N ASN A 8 17.35 10.91 35.45
CA ASN A 8 17.95 12.16 35.89
C ASN A 8 16.85 13.02 36.53
N ASN A 9 17.15 13.63 37.68
CA ASN A 9 16.19 14.39 38.49
C ASN A 9 15.41 15.41 37.64
N GLN A 10 14.11 15.15 37.47
CA GLN A 10 12.99 16.02 37.06
C GLN A 10 12.23 15.74 35.76
N ASN A 11 12.59 14.80 34.88
CA ASN A 11 11.68 14.29 33.83
C ASN A 11 12.22 12.94 33.33
N GLY A 12 11.38 11.90 33.31
CA GLY A 12 11.76 10.59 32.76
C GLY A 12 11.53 10.53 31.26
N THR A 13 12.31 9.74 30.53
CA THR A 13 12.03 9.42 29.12
C THR A 13 11.89 7.93 28.96
N LEU A 14 10.78 7.50 28.38
CA LEU A 14 10.56 6.14 27.89
C LEU A 14 10.85 6.11 26.39
N THR A 15 11.43 5.02 25.92
CA THR A 15 11.82 4.89 24.51
C THR A 15 11.42 3.54 23.96
N ILE A 16 10.77 3.53 22.81
CA ILE A 16 10.60 2.35 21.96
C ILE A 16 11.60 2.48 20.83
N ASN A 17 12.49 1.48 20.73
CA ASN A 17 13.49 1.45 19.68
C ASN A 17 12.84 1.37 18.28
N ARG A 18 13.43 2.08 17.33
CA ARG A 18 13.00 2.13 15.92
C ARG A 18 12.73 0.74 15.34
N ASP A 19 13.66 -0.20 15.48
CA ASP A 19 13.53 -1.53 14.86
C ASP A 19 12.38 -2.33 15.47
N ASN A 20 12.18 -2.23 16.79
CA ASN A 20 11.03 -2.88 17.44
C ASN A 20 9.69 -2.32 16.93
N LEU A 21 9.60 -1.00 16.76
CA LEU A 21 8.38 -0.36 16.26
C LEU A 21 8.14 -0.74 14.79
N ARG A 22 9.19 -0.68 13.97
CA ARG A 22 9.19 -1.11 12.57
C ARG A 22 8.73 -2.56 12.43
N ASP A 23 9.30 -3.49 13.19
CA ASP A 23 8.95 -4.92 13.13
C ASP A 23 7.50 -5.16 13.56
N PHE A 24 7.00 -4.39 14.52
CA PHE A 24 5.59 -4.39 14.89
C PHE A 24 4.68 -4.00 13.70
N TYR A 25 5.03 -2.93 12.96
CA TYR A 25 4.30 -2.55 11.75
C TYR A 25 4.38 -3.63 10.68
N ALA A 26 5.57 -4.19 10.41
CA ALA A 26 5.76 -5.27 9.45
C ALA A 26 4.86 -6.48 9.76
N GLN A 27 4.76 -6.88 11.03
CA GLN A 27 3.89 -7.97 11.47
C GLN A 27 2.40 -7.62 11.35
N SER A 28 2.04 -6.36 11.57
CA SER A 28 0.65 -5.88 11.49
C SER A 28 0.14 -5.94 10.05
N VAL A 29 0.99 -5.63 9.06
CA VAL A 29 0.61 -5.58 7.65
C VAL A 29 0.82 -6.89 6.88
N GLN A 30 1.51 -7.88 7.46
CA GLN A 30 1.96 -9.09 6.75
C GLN A 30 0.84 -9.89 6.06
N ASN A 31 -0.37 -9.93 6.65
CA ASN A 31 -1.51 -10.65 6.10
C ASN A 31 -2.30 -9.83 5.08
N TYR A 32 -2.16 -8.50 5.14
CA TYR A 32 -2.84 -7.59 4.24
C TYR A 32 -2.10 -7.47 2.90
N ILE A 33 -0.78 -7.35 2.91
CA ILE A 33 -0.02 -7.06 1.68
C ILE A 33 -0.25 -8.09 0.56
N PRO A 34 -0.27 -9.42 0.80
CA PRO A 34 -0.56 -10.38 -0.27
C PRO A 34 -1.93 -10.20 -0.91
N SER A 35 -2.90 -9.59 -0.22
CA SER A 35 -4.24 -9.32 -0.78
C SER A 35 -4.28 -8.20 -1.83
N VAL A 36 -3.23 -7.37 -1.87
CA VAL A 36 -3.09 -6.23 -2.80
C VAL A 36 -1.90 -6.38 -3.76
N CYS A 37 -1.07 -7.41 -3.59
CA CYS A 37 -0.09 -7.85 -4.57
C CYS A 37 -0.74 -8.84 -5.55
N PHE A 38 -1.18 -8.34 -6.69
CA PHE A 38 -1.89 -9.13 -7.69
C PHE A 38 -0.98 -9.84 -8.68
N GLN A 39 -1.20 -11.11 -8.92
CA GLN A 39 -0.67 -11.80 -10.09
C GLN A 39 -1.62 -11.55 -11.27
N VAL A 40 -1.06 -11.33 -12.45
CA VAL A 40 -1.84 -11.02 -13.65
C VAL A 40 -1.51 -12.00 -14.78
N GLN A 41 -2.52 -12.38 -15.53
CA GLN A 41 -2.36 -13.23 -16.71
C GLN A 41 -3.17 -12.67 -17.87
N ALA A 42 -2.51 -12.35 -18.98
CA ALA A 42 -3.17 -11.98 -20.23
C ALA A 42 -3.50 -13.25 -21.03
N HIS A 43 -4.64 -13.20 -21.73
CA HIS A 43 -5.04 -14.21 -22.72
C HIS A 43 -5.53 -13.50 -23.97
N CYS A 44 -5.07 -13.94 -25.14
CA CYS A 44 -5.40 -13.37 -26.43
C CYS A 44 -5.55 -14.49 -27.47
N ASP A 45 -6.81 -14.87 -27.73
CA ASP A 45 -7.17 -16.01 -28.57
C ASP A 45 -7.82 -15.59 -29.88
N VAL A 46 -7.62 -16.39 -30.94
CA VAL A 46 -8.35 -16.25 -32.21
C VAL A 46 -9.50 -17.25 -32.27
N HIS A 47 -10.71 -16.72 -32.49
CA HIS A 47 -11.90 -17.47 -32.86
C HIS A 47 -12.28 -17.17 -34.32
N ASP A 48 -12.82 -18.17 -35.03
CA ASP A 48 -13.41 -18.04 -36.37
C ASP A 48 -12.61 -17.17 -37.36
N MET A 49 -11.34 -17.56 -37.59
CA MET A 49 -10.36 -16.97 -38.53
C MET A 49 -9.92 -15.52 -38.30
N PHE A 50 -10.76 -14.62 -37.77
CA PHE A 50 -10.44 -13.19 -37.61
C PHE A 50 -10.98 -12.52 -36.35
N ASN A 51 -11.71 -13.25 -35.50
CA ASN A 51 -12.23 -12.69 -34.27
C ASN A 51 -11.20 -12.88 -33.15
N VAL A 52 -10.67 -11.80 -32.59
CA VAL A 52 -9.73 -11.87 -31.47
C VAL A 52 -10.50 -11.65 -30.18
N ALA A 53 -10.42 -12.60 -29.26
CA ALA A 53 -10.93 -12.46 -27.91
C ALA A 53 -9.77 -12.22 -26.95
N MET A 54 -9.90 -11.20 -26.11
CA MET A 54 -8.93 -10.88 -25.07
C MET A 54 -9.58 -10.99 -23.71
N SER A 55 -8.85 -11.53 -22.74
CA SER A 55 -9.26 -11.58 -21.35
C SER A 55 -8.05 -11.50 -20.43
N ALA A 56 -8.28 -11.24 -19.14
CA ALA A 56 -7.23 -11.29 -18.15
C ALA A 56 -7.73 -11.91 -16.85
N ASP A 57 -6.86 -12.69 -16.22
CA ASP A 57 -7.04 -13.15 -14.85
C ASP A 57 -6.22 -12.27 -13.91
N ILE A 58 -6.81 -11.92 -12.77
CA ILE A 58 -6.17 -11.14 -11.72
C ILE A 58 -6.46 -11.85 -10.41
N SER A 59 -5.41 -12.27 -9.71
CA SER A 59 -5.54 -13.01 -8.46
C SER A 59 -4.61 -12.45 -7.40
N PRO A 60 -5.06 -12.24 -6.15
CA PRO A 60 -4.17 -11.85 -5.07
C PRO A 60 -3.21 -13.01 -4.70
N GLY A 61 -2.15 -12.69 -3.95
CA GLY A 61 -1.22 -13.68 -3.40
C GLY A 61 0.25 -13.45 -3.79
N GLY A 62 0.53 -12.40 -4.57
CA GLY A 62 1.89 -11.96 -4.87
C GLY A 62 2.71 -11.72 -3.59
N GLN A 63 4.01 -12.00 -3.68
CA GLN A 63 4.94 -11.82 -2.57
C GLN A 63 5.78 -10.57 -2.84
N PRO A 64 5.62 -9.47 -2.08
CA PRO A 64 6.39 -8.26 -2.28
C PRO A 64 7.85 -8.47 -1.87
N ASN A 65 8.74 -7.68 -2.47
CA ASN A 65 10.06 -7.45 -1.94
C ASN A 65 9.96 -6.48 -0.76
N LEU A 66 10.40 -6.92 0.42
CA LEU A 66 10.53 -6.08 1.60
C LEU A 66 11.96 -5.52 1.68
N SER A 67 12.07 -4.21 1.92
CA SER A 67 13.33 -3.52 2.21
C SER A 67 13.22 -2.75 3.51
N GLU A 68 14.22 -2.92 4.38
CA GLU A 68 14.43 -2.07 5.55
C GLU A 68 15.27 -0.85 5.11
N VAL A 69 14.79 0.35 5.44
CA VAL A 69 15.39 1.61 4.97
C VAL A 69 15.89 2.43 6.17
N SER A 70 16.96 3.20 5.97
CA SER A 70 17.45 4.16 6.96
C SER A 70 16.79 5.53 6.77
N GLY A 71 16.65 6.29 7.86
CA GLY A 71 15.99 7.61 7.85
C GLY A 71 14.50 7.54 8.15
N GLU A 72 13.70 8.49 7.68
CA GLU A 72 12.27 8.55 8.04
C GLU A 72 11.48 7.36 7.52
N THR A 73 11.70 6.92 6.28
CA THR A 73 11.15 5.66 5.77
C THR A 73 11.83 4.49 6.48
N VAL A 74 11.02 3.63 7.09
CA VAL A 74 11.48 2.50 7.92
C VAL A 74 11.28 1.16 7.24
N LEU A 75 10.23 1.06 6.42
CA LEU A 75 9.89 -0.12 5.63
C LEU A 75 9.40 0.34 4.26
N SER A 76 9.84 -0.40 3.24
CA SER A 76 9.35 -0.27 1.88
C SER A 76 9.01 -1.65 1.34
N TYR A 77 7.79 -1.80 0.83
CA TYR A 77 7.34 -2.95 0.08
C TYR A 77 7.21 -2.56 -1.38
N SER A 78 7.72 -3.40 -2.27
CA SER A 78 7.54 -3.23 -3.72
C SER A 78 7.17 -4.56 -4.36
N TYR A 79 6.22 -4.52 -5.28
CA TYR A 79 5.78 -5.68 -6.02
C TYR A 79 5.38 -5.27 -7.42
N SER A 80 5.74 -6.09 -8.40
CA SER A 80 5.35 -5.91 -9.79
C SER A 80 5.11 -7.25 -10.44
N ASP A 81 4.09 -7.35 -11.27
CA ASP A 81 3.86 -8.49 -12.14
C ASP A 81 3.35 -8.01 -13.49
N GLN A 82 3.66 -8.76 -14.55
CA GLN A 82 3.28 -8.41 -15.90
C GLN A 82 3.08 -9.67 -16.73
N SER A 83 2.05 -9.67 -17.56
CA SER A 83 1.77 -10.73 -18.51
C SER A 83 1.46 -10.17 -19.88
N HIS A 84 1.78 -10.96 -20.90
CA HIS A 84 1.57 -10.64 -22.30
C HIS A 84 1.11 -11.87 -23.04
N ASP A 85 0.11 -11.71 -23.89
CA ASP A 85 -0.32 -12.72 -24.85
C ASP A 85 -0.70 -12.11 -26.20
N GLY A 86 -0.58 -12.90 -27.27
CA GLY A 86 -0.73 -12.44 -28.64
C GLY A 86 -1.39 -13.46 -29.57
N ALA A 87 -2.39 -12.99 -30.30
CA ALA A 87 -3.15 -13.72 -31.30
C ALA A 87 -2.53 -13.57 -32.71
N GLY A 88 -2.47 -14.69 -33.44
CA GLY A 88 -1.95 -14.72 -34.82
C GLY A 88 -0.44 -14.91 -34.91
N LEU A 89 0.11 -14.79 -36.13
CA LEU A 89 1.55 -14.94 -36.35
C LEU A 89 2.28 -13.71 -35.78
N ASN A 90 3.00 -13.91 -34.68
CA ASN A 90 3.68 -12.85 -33.92
C ASN A 90 2.73 -11.78 -33.33
N GLY A 91 1.51 -12.16 -32.92
CA GLY A 91 0.56 -11.21 -32.32
C GLY A 91 -0.05 -10.22 -33.32
N ASN A 92 0.05 -10.49 -34.63
CA ASN A 92 -0.37 -9.56 -35.69
C ASN A 92 -1.89 -9.38 -35.78
N MET A 93 -2.67 -10.28 -35.19
CA MET A 93 -4.13 -10.15 -35.15
C MET A 93 -4.57 -9.39 -33.90
N GLY A 94 -3.86 -9.61 -32.79
CA GLY A 94 -3.96 -8.75 -31.62
C GLY A 94 -3.01 -9.17 -30.51
N SER A 95 -2.88 -8.32 -29.51
CA SER A 95 -2.10 -8.57 -28.31
C SER A 95 -2.70 -7.86 -27.11
N LEU A 96 -2.49 -8.45 -25.94
CA LEU A 96 -2.83 -7.88 -24.66
C LEU A 96 -1.60 -7.96 -23.76
N THR A 97 -1.25 -6.84 -23.17
CA THR A 97 -0.30 -6.73 -22.07
C THR A 97 -1.05 -6.19 -20.87
N ILE A 98 -0.91 -6.85 -19.73
CA ILE A 98 -1.45 -6.40 -18.45
C ILE A 98 -0.31 -6.33 -17.44
N GLY A 99 -0.27 -5.27 -16.66
CA GLY A 99 0.73 -5.07 -15.62
C GLY A 99 0.10 -4.59 -14.32
N THR A 100 0.77 -4.89 -13.24
CA THR A 100 0.43 -4.38 -11.91
C THR A 100 1.68 -4.00 -11.16
N ASN A 101 1.60 -2.88 -10.44
CA ASN A 101 2.64 -2.40 -9.54
C ASN A 101 1.99 -2.02 -8.22
N TYR A 102 2.59 -2.47 -7.13
CA TYR A 102 2.19 -2.11 -5.78
C TYR A 102 3.40 -1.67 -4.98
N ASN A 103 3.31 -0.50 -4.36
CA ASN A 103 4.31 -0.01 -3.42
C ASN A 103 3.65 0.39 -2.11
N MET A 104 4.32 0.12 -1.00
CA MET A 104 3.93 0.62 0.32
C MET A 104 5.15 1.09 1.10
N ASP A 105 5.13 2.33 1.55
CA ASP A 105 6.13 2.91 2.44
C ASP A 105 5.55 3.20 3.81
N ILE A 106 6.32 2.90 4.86
CA ILE A 106 6.00 3.27 6.24
C ILE A 106 7.08 4.22 6.73
N GLN A 107 6.66 5.38 7.23
CA GLN A 107 7.57 6.44 7.67
C GLN A 107 7.30 6.85 9.12
N PHE A 108 8.37 7.11 9.87
CA PHE A 108 8.32 7.72 11.20
C PHE A 108 8.85 9.15 11.10
N THR A 109 8.00 10.14 11.37
CA THR A 109 8.35 11.56 11.18
C THR A 109 7.75 12.45 12.26
N ASN A 110 8.36 13.61 12.49
CA ASN A 110 7.82 14.67 13.34
C ASN A 110 7.24 15.80 12.46
N ALA A 111 6.18 15.52 11.72
CA ALA A 111 5.51 16.53 10.90
C ALA A 111 4.60 17.43 11.75
N ASN A 112 4.60 18.73 11.47
CA ASN A 112 3.73 19.74 12.10
C ASN A 112 3.81 19.76 13.65
N GLY A 113 4.96 19.39 14.22
CA GLY A 113 5.18 19.38 15.67
C GLY A 113 4.56 18.19 16.40
N ALA A 114 4.11 17.15 15.68
CA ALA A 114 3.60 15.91 16.25
C ALA A 114 4.34 14.69 15.71
N ALA A 115 4.45 13.64 16.51
CA ALA A 115 4.90 12.34 16.02
C ALA A 115 3.85 11.73 15.10
N ASN A 116 4.24 11.40 13.88
CA ASN A 116 3.38 10.80 12.88
C ASN A 116 4.01 9.51 12.35
N VAL A 117 3.16 8.50 12.19
CA VAL A 117 3.47 7.35 11.35
C VAL A 117 2.68 7.51 10.05
N VAL A 118 3.37 7.59 8.92
CA VAL A 118 2.73 7.77 7.62
C VAL A 118 2.86 6.48 6.84
N ILE A 119 1.72 5.90 6.43
CA ILE A 119 1.68 4.72 5.57
C ILE A 119 1.16 5.15 4.21
N THR A 120 2.02 5.10 3.20
CA THR A 120 1.66 5.44 1.81
C THR A 120 1.57 4.16 1.00
N GLN A 121 0.43 3.90 0.39
CA GLN A 121 0.18 2.78 -0.49
C GLN A 121 -0.10 3.30 -1.90
N HIS A 122 0.46 2.66 -2.92
CA HIS A 122 0.19 2.99 -4.33
C HIS A 122 0.00 1.71 -5.14
N LEU A 123 -1.18 1.56 -5.74
CA LEU A 123 -1.52 0.45 -6.62
C LEU A 123 -1.82 0.97 -8.02
N VAL A 124 -1.14 0.41 -9.01
CA VAL A 124 -1.40 0.63 -10.42
C VAL A 124 -1.70 -0.70 -11.09
N ILE A 125 -2.82 -0.80 -11.80
CA ILE A 125 -3.13 -1.90 -12.72
C ILE A 125 -3.32 -1.28 -14.10
N ASN A 126 -2.44 -1.62 -15.03
CA ASN A 126 -2.41 -1.05 -16.38
C ASN A 126 -2.59 -2.13 -17.45
N TYR A 127 -2.98 -1.67 -18.63
CA TYR A 127 -3.10 -2.53 -19.80
C TYR A 127 -2.61 -1.79 -21.05
N ASP A 128 -2.16 -2.57 -22.02
CA ASP A 128 -1.95 -2.17 -23.40
C ASP A 128 -2.53 -3.26 -24.30
N MET A 129 -3.39 -2.87 -25.23
CA MET A 129 -4.08 -3.76 -26.15
C MET A 129 -3.91 -3.26 -27.57
N VAL A 130 -3.68 -4.20 -28.48
CA VAL A 130 -3.63 -3.95 -29.91
C VAL A 130 -4.53 -4.97 -30.60
N MET A 131 -5.40 -4.51 -31.49
CA MET A 131 -6.17 -5.39 -32.38
C MET A 131 -6.13 -4.82 -33.78
N LEU A 132 -5.53 -5.57 -34.71
CA LEU A 132 -5.25 -5.11 -36.09
C LEU A 132 -4.54 -3.74 -36.09
N GLU A 133 -5.19 -2.68 -36.58
CA GLU A 133 -4.63 -1.32 -36.67
C GLU A 133 -5.04 -0.42 -35.48
N THR A 134 -5.77 -0.95 -34.51
CA THR A 134 -6.33 -0.16 -33.40
C THR A 134 -5.62 -0.51 -32.09
N GLN A 135 -5.27 0.50 -31.30
CA GLN A 135 -4.60 0.36 -30.01
C GLN A 135 -5.38 1.08 -28.91
N SER A 136 -5.38 0.52 -27.71
CA SER A 136 -5.92 1.12 -26.50
C SER A 136 -5.04 0.78 -25.30
N SER A 137 -4.73 1.76 -24.47
CA SER A 137 -3.94 1.57 -23.25
C SER A 137 -4.36 2.54 -22.16
N GLY A 138 -4.04 2.20 -20.91
CA GLY A 138 -4.34 3.06 -19.77
C GLY A 138 -4.18 2.38 -18.42
N ASN A 139 -4.40 3.16 -17.36
CA ASN A 139 -4.43 2.66 -15.99
C ASN A 139 -5.89 2.39 -15.62
N ALA A 140 -6.23 1.10 -15.49
CA ALA A 140 -7.54 0.67 -15.00
C ALA A 140 -7.71 0.95 -13.51
N VAL A 141 -6.60 0.90 -12.77
CA VAL A 141 -6.48 1.35 -11.38
C VAL A 141 -5.20 2.17 -11.27
N ASP A 142 -5.27 3.33 -10.65
CA ASP A 142 -4.12 4.13 -10.20
C ASP A 142 -4.55 4.85 -8.92
N LYS A 143 -4.42 4.15 -7.79
CA LYS A 143 -4.92 4.62 -6.50
C LYS A 143 -3.78 4.75 -5.50
N THR A 144 -3.76 5.89 -4.81
CA THR A 144 -2.86 6.14 -3.69
C THR A 144 -3.68 6.34 -2.42
N ILE A 145 -3.33 5.64 -1.35
CA ILE A 145 -3.88 5.86 -0.02
C ILE A 145 -2.72 6.29 0.89
N VAL A 146 -2.87 7.44 1.55
CA VAL A 146 -1.93 7.93 2.57
C VAL A 146 -2.65 7.97 3.90
N ASP A 147 -2.30 7.05 4.79
CA ASP A 147 -2.83 7.02 6.16
C ASP A 147 -1.82 7.70 7.09
N THR A 148 -2.23 8.82 7.71
CA THR A 148 -1.40 9.53 8.68
C THR A 148 -1.90 9.24 10.09
N TYR A 149 -1.07 8.53 10.88
CA TYR A 149 -1.32 8.22 12.28
C TYR A 149 -0.62 9.26 13.16
N THR A 150 -1.38 10.19 13.72
CA THR A 150 -0.84 11.19 14.65
C THR A 150 -0.87 10.66 16.07
N LEU A 151 0.32 10.53 16.66
CA LEU A 151 0.51 10.07 18.03
C LEU A 151 0.40 11.28 18.98
N THR A 152 -0.49 11.19 19.96
CA THR A 152 -0.74 12.24 20.95
C THR A 152 -0.83 11.65 22.35
N VAL A 153 -0.70 12.49 23.36
CA VAL A 153 -0.97 12.09 24.75
C VAL A 153 -2.29 12.70 25.17
N ASP A 154 -3.20 11.89 25.69
CA ASP A 154 -4.51 12.34 26.15
C ASP A 154 -4.43 13.04 27.52
N GLU A 155 -5.54 13.63 27.95
CA GLU A 155 -5.64 14.33 29.25
C GLU A 155 -5.38 13.42 30.46
N SER A 156 -5.45 12.10 30.28
CA SER A 156 -5.17 11.09 31.31
C SER A 156 -3.71 10.61 31.28
N GLY A 157 -2.88 11.15 30.39
CA GLY A 157 -1.47 10.77 30.26
C GLY A 157 -1.24 9.46 29.50
N ASN A 158 -2.23 8.98 28.73
CA ASN A 158 -2.10 7.79 27.89
C ASN A 158 -1.78 8.17 26.45
N LEU A 159 -1.11 7.27 25.74
CA LEU A 159 -0.89 7.42 24.30
C LEU A 159 -2.22 7.21 23.56
N SER A 160 -2.57 8.17 22.72
CA SER A 160 -3.74 8.14 21.83
C SER A 160 -3.27 8.30 20.39
N VAL A 161 -4.03 7.71 19.45
CA VAL A 161 -3.70 7.71 18.03
C VAL A 161 -4.90 8.22 17.25
N GLY A 162 -4.71 9.34 16.54
CA GLY A 162 -5.65 9.81 15.51
C GLY A 162 -5.22 9.31 14.14
N VAL A 163 -6.17 9.00 13.26
CA VAL A 163 -5.88 8.57 11.87
C VAL A 163 -6.63 9.48 10.90
N ASP A 164 -5.92 10.00 9.92
CA ASP A 164 -6.47 10.79 8.82
C ASP A 164 -6.09 10.16 7.47
N PRO A 165 -7.00 9.43 6.82
CA PRO A 165 -6.76 8.80 5.52
C PRO A 165 -7.00 9.79 4.37
N MET A 166 -6.06 9.85 3.43
CA MET A 166 -6.21 10.57 2.16
C MET A 166 -6.17 9.59 0.99
N ILE A 167 -7.22 9.60 0.16
CA ILE A 167 -7.32 8.76 -1.03
C ILE A 167 -7.23 9.63 -2.28
N THR A 168 -6.38 9.25 -3.23
CA THR A 168 -6.28 9.86 -4.56
C THR A 168 -6.45 8.78 -5.62
N ASP A 169 -7.24 9.05 -6.66
CA ASP A 169 -7.48 8.14 -7.79
C ASP A 169 -7.15 8.88 -9.09
N ASN A 170 -6.12 8.42 -9.79
CA ASN A 170 -5.64 8.96 -11.06
C ASN A 170 -5.90 7.99 -12.23
N SER A 171 -6.83 7.04 -12.08
CA SER A 171 -7.13 6.04 -13.10
C SER A 171 -7.55 6.72 -14.42
N THR A 172 -6.97 6.28 -15.53
CA THR A 172 -7.15 6.91 -16.85
C THR A 172 -8.01 6.10 -17.80
N ALA A 173 -8.27 4.82 -17.49
CA ALA A 173 -9.01 3.92 -18.36
C ALA A 173 -10.47 4.38 -18.53
N PRO A 174 -10.88 4.80 -19.74
CA PRO A 174 -12.25 5.24 -19.97
C PRO A 174 -13.22 4.05 -19.90
N PRO A 175 -14.39 4.21 -19.26
CA PRO A 175 -15.37 3.12 -19.12
C PRO A 175 -15.90 2.58 -20.46
N GLU A 176 -15.97 3.45 -21.48
CA GLU A 176 -16.71 3.21 -22.72
C GLU A 176 -15.84 2.65 -23.86
N LEU A 177 -14.56 3.05 -23.97
CA LEU A 177 -13.69 2.59 -25.07
C LEU A 177 -13.42 1.08 -25.03
N PHE A 178 -13.58 0.43 -23.88
CA PHE A 178 -13.48 -1.03 -23.78
C PHE A 178 -14.70 -1.75 -24.37
N GLN A 179 -15.89 -1.17 -24.24
CA GLN A 179 -17.14 -1.77 -24.73
C GLN A 179 -17.19 -1.79 -26.27
N ASP A 180 -16.67 -0.73 -26.89
CA ASP A 180 -16.63 -0.61 -28.36
C ASP A 180 -15.61 -1.54 -29.00
N PHE A 181 -14.56 -1.93 -28.26
CA PHE A 181 -13.51 -2.81 -28.78
C PHE A 181 -13.90 -4.30 -28.75
N PHE A 182 -14.72 -4.76 -27.78
CA PHE A 182 -14.98 -6.19 -27.61
C PHE A 182 -16.38 -6.48 -27.05
N THR A 183 -17.11 -7.38 -27.71
CA THR A 183 -18.23 -8.11 -27.09
C THR A 183 -17.74 -8.88 -25.85
N GLY A 184 -18.18 -8.47 -24.65
CA GLY A 184 -17.87 -9.15 -23.37
C GLY A 184 -16.82 -8.48 -22.48
N SER A 185 -16.29 -7.31 -22.85
CA SER A 185 -15.26 -6.56 -22.09
C SER A 185 -15.69 -6.01 -20.73
N ASP A 186 -17.00 -5.95 -20.45
CA ASP A 186 -17.54 -5.59 -19.13
C ASP A 186 -16.96 -6.48 -18.01
N GLY A 187 -16.63 -7.74 -18.31
CA GLY A 187 -16.01 -8.67 -17.38
C GLY A 187 -14.57 -8.28 -17.03
N LEU A 188 -13.79 -7.90 -18.05
CA LEU A 188 -12.38 -7.54 -17.90
C LEU A 188 -12.19 -6.26 -17.10
N MET A 189 -12.93 -5.19 -17.43
CA MET A 189 -12.83 -3.93 -16.68
C MET A 189 -13.34 -4.05 -15.25
N ARG A 190 -14.36 -4.89 -15.02
CA ARG A 190 -14.81 -5.20 -13.66
C ARG A 190 -13.74 -5.97 -12.88
N ALA A 191 -13.08 -6.94 -13.50
CA ALA A 191 -11.98 -7.68 -12.89
C ALA A 191 -10.81 -6.75 -12.52
N LEU A 192 -10.37 -5.90 -13.45
CA LEU A 192 -9.32 -4.90 -13.25
C LEU A 192 -9.67 -3.94 -12.10
N ARG A 193 -10.88 -3.39 -12.10
CA ARG A 193 -11.32 -2.43 -11.07
C ARG A 193 -11.53 -3.10 -9.70
N SER A 194 -11.96 -4.36 -9.66
CA SER A 194 -12.13 -5.08 -8.40
C SER A 194 -10.81 -5.24 -7.63
N GLY A 195 -9.67 -5.27 -8.33
CA GLY A 195 -8.34 -5.19 -7.69
C GLY A 195 -8.13 -3.87 -6.95
N GLY A 196 -8.63 -2.76 -7.51
CA GLY A 196 -8.61 -1.46 -6.87
C GLY A 196 -9.53 -1.31 -5.66
N ASP A 197 -10.50 -2.21 -5.46
CA ASP A 197 -11.37 -2.25 -4.28
C ASP A 197 -10.76 -3.09 -3.13
N ALA A 198 -9.73 -3.88 -3.44
CA ALA A 198 -8.95 -4.60 -2.43
C ALA A 198 -8.00 -3.66 -1.69
N LEU A 199 -7.55 -2.58 -2.33
CA LEU A 199 -6.76 -1.53 -1.68
C LEU A 199 -7.63 -0.83 -0.64
N ARG A 200 -7.24 -0.92 0.63
CA ARG A 200 -8.00 -0.37 1.75
C ARG A 200 -7.10 0.49 2.62
N GLU A 201 -7.74 1.43 3.31
CA GLU A 201 -7.10 2.19 4.38
C GLU A 201 -6.52 1.23 5.43
N THR A 202 -5.32 1.53 5.87
CA THR A 202 -4.65 0.79 6.94
C THR A 202 -5.26 1.07 8.31
N SER A 203 -6.11 2.10 8.42
CA SER A 203 -6.82 2.52 9.63
C SER A 203 -7.53 1.37 10.37
N VAL A 204 -7.92 0.32 9.65
CA VAL A 204 -8.56 -0.90 10.19
C VAL A 204 -7.60 -1.82 10.97
N MET A 205 -6.28 -1.59 10.89
CA MET A 205 -5.26 -2.44 11.52
C MET A 205 -5.06 -2.22 13.02
N ASN A 206 -5.79 -1.29 13.65
CA ASN A 206 -5.93 -1.13 15.11
C ASN A 206 -4.60 -1.34 15.86
N ILE A 207 -3.62 -0.50 15.55
CA ILE A 207 -2.25 -0.60 16.07
C ILE A 207 -2.23 -0.12 17.53
N PRO A 208 -2.18 -1.03 18.53
CA PRO A 208 -2.20 -0.62 19.92
C PRO A 208 -0.77 -0.26 20.32
N LEU A 209 -0.44 1.03 20.24
CA LEU A 209 0.78 1.54 20.85
C LEU A 209 0.50 1.85 22.32
N SER A 210 1.13 1.09 23.21
CA SER A 210 1.08 1.34 24.65
C SER A 210 2.49 1.41 25.22
N PHE A 211 2.81 2.47 25.94
CA PHE A 211 3.98 2.48 26.80
C PHE A 211 3.67 1.71 28.09
N PRO A 212 4.59 0.84 28.56
CA PRO A 212 4.45 0.23 29.89
C PRO A 212 4.78 1.28 30.95
N VAL A 213 3.82 2.15 31.24
CA VAL A 213 3.95 3.14 32.31
C VAL A 213 3.37 2.54 33.60
N GLY A 214 4.12 2.58 34.70
CA GLY A 214 3.61 2.19 36.01
C GLY A 214 2.49 3.15 36.46
N GLN A 215 1.61 2.70 37.37
CA GLN A 215 0.45 3.48 37.86
C GLN A 215 0.77 4.88 38.45
N THR A 216 2.05 5.23 38.62
CA THR A 216 2.52 6.46 39.27
C THR A 216 3.09 7.49 38.30
N SER A 217 3.03 7.26 36.99
CA SER A 217 3.64 8.12 35.99
C SER A 217 2.70 8.34 34.82
N THR A 218 2.59 9.58 34.34
CA THR A 218 1.77 9.96 33.19
C THR A 218 2.67 10.49 32.08
N LEU A 219 2.37 10.15 30.83
CA LEU A 219 3.08 10.77 29.71
C LEU A 219 2.71 12.26 29.64
N SER A 220 3.67 13.09 29.25
CA SER A 220 3.50 14.52 29.00
C SER A 220 3.69 14.89 27.53
N GLY A 221 4.25 13.98 26.73
CA GLY A 221 4.42 14.17 25.29
C GLY A 221 5.00 12.94 24.60
N VAL A 222 4.89 12.92 23.28
CA VAL A 222 5.44 11.88 22.41
C VAL A 222 6.09 12.50 21.17
N GLN A 223 7.26 12.01 20.78
CA GLN A 223 7.99 12.47 19.59
C GLN A 223 8.93 11.37 19.08
N PHE A 224 9.32 11.42 17.80
CA PHE A 224 10.43 10.60 17.30
C PHE A 224 11.79 11.27 17.58
N SER A 225 12.81 10.49 17.88
CA SER A 225 14.20 10.97 17.99
C SER A 225 14.85 11.16 16.60
N ASP A 226 16.06 11.71 16.57
CA ASP A 226 16.86 11.79 15.33
C ASP A 226 17.20 10.41 14.74
N ASN A 227 17.18 9.36 15.58
CA ASN A 227 17.32 7.97 15.17
C ASN A 227 15.96 7.27 14.96
N GLN A 228 14.86 8.05 14.97
CA GLN A 228 13.48 7.59 14.80
C GLN A 228 13.02 6.57 15.85
N ASP A 229 13.63 6.60 17.04
CA ASP A 229 13.05 5.93 18.20
C ASP A 229 11.85 6.73 18.70
N LEU A 230 10.79 6.06 19.13
CA LEU A 230 9.63 6.75 19.70
C LEU A 230 9.90 7.08 21.17
N LEU A 231 9.94 8.37 21.49
CA LEU A 231 10.19 8.91 22.82
C LEU A 231 8.87 9.32 23.47
N GLY A 232 8.63 8.83 24.68
CA GLY A 232 7.58 9.32 25.57
C GLY A 232 8.20 10.08 26.74
N SER A 233 7.86 11.36 26.90
CA SER A 233 8.27 12.14 28.06
C SER A 233 7.33 11.84 29.23
N VAL A 234 7.89 11.67 30.44
CA VAL A 234 7.17 11.35 31.67
C VAL A 234 7.34 12.50 32.65
N ALA A 235 6.21 13.01 33.16
CA ALA A 235 6.15 13.99 34.24
C ALA A 235 5.89 13.32 35.60
#